data_AF-A0A3M2BJI8-F1
#
_entry.id   AF-A0A3M2BJI8-F1
#
_cell.length_a   1.000
_cell.length_b   1.000
_cell.length_c   1.000
_cell.angle_alpha   90.00
_cell.angle_beta   90.00
_cell.angle_gamma   90.00
#
_symmetry.space_group_name_H-M   'P 1'
#
loop_
_entity.id
_entity.type
_entity.pdbx_description
1 polymer ?
#
loop_
_entity_poly.entity_id
_entity_poly.type
_entity_poly.pdbx_seq_one_letter_code
_entity_poly.pdbx_strand_id
1 'polypeptide(L)'
;MPDDALLDLLLAQLRPAPRRLLVVGFGAAGAVEAGAVERVTRPEEAAGEGFDAAVVDGRQIHPDAAAEALGRIHRRLADRGQLLVAVPVASSFGDLAPATEERWRRLVAALSVLGTAWRRDRELAAEGAARWRLLAGRKDAYAIRSYRPGDEEAIVALFHRSFHPGRSLAGWRWKYRENPWGGPLISLAHAPGGSLACHYAGYPLPFLLDGRRLLAMHMGDTMSAAEHRDVGRGRSSLLARTVRHFFARHRDGRFAFYFGFNTGPIQRFCEWFIGGSAYGGVCYRARDLDVAGAPPYAADRRYRAAPLERAGAACDRLLRRAGRAYGFLLARDAAYLDWRYLRPPDERYVVLAAYRLRRLVGWGVFRRQGDVLTWGDALFHPRHAAASANLLAAALDHPELRGARRLEAWFPSHPPFWHRRLEQLGLEIRPEPQDLGLVYLADHPAAAAALSQRRLYYAKGDGDLF
;
A
#
# COMPACT_ATOMS: atom_id res chain seq x y z
N MET A 1 -21.46 27.05 18.00
CA MET A 1 -22.73 26.98 17.23
C MET A 1 -23.74 26.18 18.04
N PRO A 2 -24.99 26.64 18.18
CA PRO A 2 -26.08 25.88 18.79
C PRO A 2 -26.37 24.60 17.99
N ASP A 3 -26.82 23.54 18.66
CA ASP A 3 -27.07 22.23 18.02
C ASP A 3 -28.13 22.30 16.91
N ASP A 4 -29.13 23.19 17.03
CA ASP A 4 -30.17 23.39 16.01
C ASP A 4 -29.61 23.95 14.69
N ALA A 5 -28.70 24.92 14.75
CA ALA A 5 -28.07 25.50 13.57
C ALA A 5 -27.17 24.47 12.83
N LEU A 6 -26.51 23.59 13.58
CA LEU A 6 -25.77 22.47 12.97
C LEU A 6 -26.73 21.48 12.29
N LEU A 7 -27.81 21.14 12.97
CA LEU A 7 -28.81 20.21 12.45
C LEU A 7 -29.38 20.73 11.12
N ASP A 8 -29.77 22.01 11.04
CA ASP A 8 -30.26 22.62 9.81
C ASP A 8 -29.25 22.54 8.66
N LEU A 9 -27.97 22.82 8.95
CA LEU A 9 -26.88 22.71 7.98
C LEU A 9 -26.71 21.28 7.45
N LEU A 10 -26.86 20.28 8.33
CA LEU A 10 -26.78 18.87 7.98
C LEU A 10 -28.00 18.41 7.17
N LEU A 11 -29.21 18.82 7.57
CA LEU A 11 -30.44 18.52 6.85
C LEU A 11 -30.39 19.09 5.43
N ALA A 12 -29.79 20.28 5.24
CA ALA A 12 -29.58 20.87 3.92
C ALA A 12 -28.69 20.00 2.99
N GLN A 13 -27.89 19.07 3.52
CA GLN A 13 -27.06 18.16 2.73
C GLN A 13 -27.82 16.92 2.19
N LEU A 14 -28.99 16.61 2.74
CA LEU A 14 -29.79 15.45 2.34
C LEU A 14 -30.46 15.71 0.99
N ARG A 15 -30.24 14.82 0.02
CA ARG A 15 -30.84 14.92 -1.33
C ARG A 15 -31.16 13.53 -1.88
N PRO A 16 -32.43 13.19 -2.19
CA PRO A 16 -33.63 14.00 -1.96
C PRO A 16 -33.92 14.21 -0.47
N ALA A 17 -34.87 15.10 -0.16
CA ALA A 17 -35.37 15.26 1.20
C ALA A 17 -35.99 13.93 1.69
N PRO A 18 -35.69 13.48 2.92
CA PRO A 18 -36.22 12.23 3.45
C PRO A 18 -37.72 12.36 3.75
N ARG A 19 -38.50 11.31 3.51
CA ARG A 19 -39.87 11.22 4.01
C ARG A 19 -39.86 10.78 5.46
N ARG A 20 -38.96 9.89 5.85
CA ARG A 20 -38.75 9.47 7.24
C ARG A 20 -37.30 9.74 7.66
N LEU A 21 -37.12 10.44 8.79
CA LEU A 21 -35.81 10.92 9.25
C LEU A 21 -35.56 10.50 10.70
N LEU A 22 -34.36 9.98 10.97
CA LEU A 22 -33.83 9.77 12.32
C LEU A 22 -32.79 10.85 12.66
N VAL A 23 -32.92 11.48 13.82
CA VAL A 23 -31.96 12.46 14.35
C VAL A 23 -31.42 11.96 15.68
N VAL A 24 -30.09 11.92 15.82
CA VAL A 24 -29.42 11.41 17.05
C VAL A 24 -28.52 12.49 17.65
N GLY A 25 -28.78 12.87 18.90
CA GLY A 25 -27.89 13.69 19.74
C GLY A 25 -28.07 15.21 19.74
N PHE A 26 -28.83 15.78 18.79
CA PHE A 26 -29.01 17.24 18.63
C PHE A 26 -30.11 17.80 19.54
N GLY A 27 -29.83 17.98 20.83
CA GLY A 27 -30.73 18.68 21.77
C GLY A 27 -32.02 17.93 22.17
N ALA A 28 -32.16 16.65 21.82
CA ALA A 28 -33.32 15.86 22.24
C ALA A 28 -33.18 15.41 23.71
N ALA A 29 -34.19 15.68 24.54
CA ALA A 29 -34.34 15.08 25.86
C ALA A 29 -35.16 13.79 25.75
N GLY A 30 -34.49 12.69 25.38
CA GLY A 30 -35.13 11.39 25.14
C GLY A 30 -35.74 11.23 23.74
N ALA A 31 -36.48 10.14 23.54
CA ALA A 31 -37.09 9.80 22.26
C ALA A 31 -38.37 10.62 22.02
N VAL A 32 -38.41 11.37 20.91
CA VAL A 32 -39.57 12.17 20.48
C VAL A 32 -39.88 11.83 19.02
N GLU A 33 -41.06 11.26 18.77
CA GLU A 33 -41.58 11.03 17.42
C GLU A 33 -42.59 12.13 17.08
N ALA A 34 -42.28 12.92 16.04
CA ALA A 34 -43.12 14.01 15.56
C ALA A 34 -43.37 13.83 14.05
N GLY A 35 -44.47 13.17 13.73
CA GLY A 35 -44.84 12.84 12.35
C GLY A 35 -43.81 11.92 11.70
N ALA A 36 -43.02 12.46 10.78
CA ALA A 36 -42.06 11.69 9.98
C ALA A 36 -40.63 11.73 10.54
N VAL A 37 -40.41 12.40 11.66
CA VAL A 37 -39.10 12.58 12.30
C VAL A 37 -39.08 11.91 13.66
N GLU A 38 -38.12 11.00 13.86
CA GLU A 38 -37.78 10.45 15.17
C GLU A 38 -36.50 11.11 15.67
N ARG A 39 -36.55 11.74 16.85
CA ARG A 39 -35.39 12.33 17.51
C ARG A 39 -35.04 11.51 18.75
N VAL A 40 -33.79 11.13 18.91
CA VAL A 40 -33.29 10.39 20.07
C VAL A 40 -32.00 11.02 20.59
N THR A 41 -31.70 10.82 21.87
CA THR A 41 -30.43 11.27 22.45
C THR A 41 -29.33 10.30 22.06
N ARG A 42 -29.60 8.99 22.14
CA ARG A 42 -28.61 7.94 21.87
C ARG A 42 -29.05 6.95 20.80
N PRO A 43 -28.10 6.34 20.05
CA PRO A 43 -28.42 5.34 19.02
C PRO A 43 -29.28 4.16 19.49
N GLU A 44 -29.16 3.75 20.75
CA GLU A 44 -29.92 2.65 21.35
C GLU A 44 -31.39 2.95 21.60
N GLU A 45 -31.77 4.21 21.70
CA GLU A 45 -33.15 4.65 21.97
C GLU A 45 -34.04 4.61 20.72
N ALA A 46 -33.43 4.54 19.53
CA ALA A 46 -34.18 4.53 18.27
C ALA A 46 -35.05 3.27 18.15
N ALA A 47 -36.33 3.44 17.86
CA ALA A 47 -37.30 2.35 17.74
C ALA A 47 -37.83 2.17 16.31
N GLY A 48 -37.95 3.25 15.54
CA GLY A 48 -38.43 3.18 14.16
C GLY A 48 -37.50 2.45 13.19
N GLU A 49 -38.04 2.10 12.02
CA GLU A 49 -37.31 1.45 10.92
C GLU A 49 -37.69 2.06 9.57
N GLY A 50 -36.97 1.71 8.50
CA GLY A 50 -37.25 2.21 7.15
C GLY A 50 -37.00 3.71 7.00
N PHE A 51 -36.02 4.27 7.71
CA PHE A 51 -35.67 5.68 7.57
C PHE A 51 -34.98 5.97 6.23
N ASP A 52 -35.45 6.98 5.51
CA ASP A 52 -34.79 7.45 4.28
C ASP A 52 -33.46 8.16 4.57
N ALA A 53 -33.32 8.73 5.78
CA ALA A 53 -32.10 9.34 6.24
C ALA A 53 -31.92 9.24 7.76
N ALA A 54 -30.67 9.22 8.19
CA ALA A 54 -30.28 9.44 9.58
C ALA A 54 -29.20 10.53 9.66
N VAL A 55 -29.34 11.44 10.62
CA VAL A 55 -28.37 12.49 10.94
C VAL A 55 -27.89 12.29 12.37
N VAL A 56 -26.59 12.12 12.53
CA VAL A 56 -25.97 11.68 13.78
C VAL A 56 -24.93 12.68 14.24
N ASP A 57 -25.09 13.15 15.47
CA ASP A 57 -24.04 13.87 16.18
C ASP A 57 -22.96 12.87 16.60
N GLY A 58 -21.79 12.97 15.97
CA GLY A 58 -20.64 12.11 16.23
C GLY A 58 -20.06 12.26 17.64
N ARG A 59 -20.44 13.29 18.41
CA ARG A 59 -20.11 13.38 19.85
C ARG A 59 -20.76 12.25 20.65
N GLN A 60 -21.93 11.79 20.22
CA GLN A 60 -22.66 10.69 20.88
C GLN A 60 -22.10 9.31 20.53
N ILE A 61 -21.16 9.22 19.59
CA ILE A 61 -20.54 7.95 19.20
C ILE A 61 -19.18 7.84 19.90
N HIS A 62 -19.09 6.95 20.88
CA HIS A 62 -17.80 6.57 21.43
C HIS A 62 -16.97 5.82 20.37
N PRO A 63 -15.68 6.14 20.15
CA PRO A 63 -14.88 5.53 19.08
C PRO A 63 -14.82 4.00 19.15
N ASP A 64 -14.79 3.44 20.37
CA ASP A 64 -14.73 1.99 20.59
C ASP A 64 -16.07 1.29 20.39
N ALA A 65 -17.18 2.01 20.55
CA ALA A 65 -18.53 1.51 20.34
C ALA A 65 -19.08 1.88 18.95
N ALA A 66 -18.26 2.53 18.10
CA ALA A 66 -18.70 3.10 16.83
C ALA A 66 -19.38 2.09 15.91
N ALA A 67 -18.81 0.89 15.78
CA ALA A 67 -19.37 -0.17 14.95
C ALA A 67 -20.75 -0.64 15.43
N GLU A 68 -20.93 -0.78 16.75
CA GLU A 68 -22.20 -1.20 17.33
C GLU A 68 -23.26 -0.09 17.20
N ALA A 69 -22.93 1.11 17.65
CA ALA A 69 -23.81 2.28 17.66
C ALA A 69 -24.30 2.64 16.25
N LEU A 70 -23.36 2.78 15.30
CA LEU A 70 -23.70 3.04 13.90
C LEU A 70 -24.40 1.84 13.26
N GLY A 71 -24.12 0.62 13.70
CA GLY A 71 -24.80 -0.58 13.22
C GLY A 71 -26.28 -0.60 13.58
N ARG A 72 -26.65 -0.13 14.78
CA ARG A 72 -28.04 0.02 15.20
C ARG A 72 -28.79 1.00 14.30
N ILE A 73 -28.18 2.15 14.01
CA ILE A 73 -28.74 3.18 13.10
C ILE A 73 -28.83 2.62 11.67
N HIS A 74 -27.76 2.00 11.19
CA HIS A 74 -27.66 1.49 9.83
C HIS A 74 -28.71 0.42 9.52
N ARG A 75 -29.05 -0.46 10.48
CA ARG A 75 -30.12 -1.46 10.30
C ARG A 75 -31.50 -0.83 10.13
N ARG A 76 -31.74 0.31 10.76
CA ARG A 76 -33.03 1.03 10.71
C ARG A 76 -33.19 1.88 9.44
N LEU A 77 -32.10 2.12 8.69
CA LEU A 77 -32.19 2.79 7.40
C LEU A 77 -32.88 1.91 6.36
N ALA A 78 -33.76 2.52 5.58
CA ALA A 78 -34.27 1.96 4.34
C ALA A 78 -33.13 1.66 3.35
N ASP A 79 -33.41 0.85 2.35
CA ASP A 79 -32.43 0.55 1.31
C ASP A 79 -31.99 1.83 0.59
N ARG A 80 -30.68 2.00 0.44
CA ARG A 80 -30.05 3.24 -0.05
C ARG A 80 -30.33 4.49 0.79
N GLY A 81 -30.83 4.32 2.03
CA GLY A 81 -31.03 5.38 3.00
C GLY A 81 -29.74 6.17 3.27
N GLN A 82 -29.86 7.47 3.46
CA GLN A 82 -28.75 8.40 3.66
C GLN A 82 -28.27 8.36 5.11
N LEU A 83 -26.95 8.44 5.32
CA LEU A 83 -26.37 8.53 6.66
C LEU A 83 -25.39 9.71 6.68
N LEU A 84 -25.67 10.66 7.57
CA LEU A 84 -24.81 11.79 7.87
C LEU A 84 -24.28 11.65 9.29
N VAL A 85 -22.96 11.70 9.47
CA VAL A 85 -22.32 11.75 10.79
C VAL A 85 -21.45 12.99 10.87
N ALA A 86 -21.71 13.87 11.83
CA ALA A 86 -20.96 15.11 12.02
C ALA A 86 -20.00 14.97 13.20
N VAL A 87 -18.70 15.16 12.98
CA VAL A 87 -17.68 15.04 14.03
C VAL A 87 -17.05 16.42 14.27
N PRO A 88 -16.94 16.91 15.51
CA PRO A 88 -16.28 18.19 15.76
C PRO A 88 -14.78 18.09 15.49
N VAL A 89 -14.20 19.12 14.89
CA VAL A 89 -12.76 19.22 14.63
C VAL A 89 -12.21 20.54 15.14
N ALA A 90 -11.03 20.49 15.77
CA ALA A 90 -10.38 21.67 16.36
C ALA A 90 -9.61 22.51 15.31
N SER A 91 -9.33 21.93 14.16
CA SER A 91 -8.47 22.48 13.11
C SER A 91 -8.94 22.02 11.72
N SER A 92 -8.40 22.60 10.66
CA SER A 92 -8.68 22.21 9.27
C SER A 92 -8.14 20.81 8.96
N PHE A 93 -8.65 20.19 7.89
CA PHE A 93 -8.32 18.84 7.43
C PHE A 93 -6.85 18.40 7.51
N GLY A 94 -5.88 19.32 7.35
CA GLY A 94 -4.45 19.00 7.37
C GLY A 94 -3.79 18.88 8.75
N ASP A 95 -4.43 19.42 9.80
CA ASP A 95 -3.80 19.62 11.11
C ASP A 95 -4.61 18.97 12.26
N LEU A 96 -5.32 17.87 11.97
CA LEU A 96 -6.14 17.22 12.98
C LEU A 96 -5.29 16.67 14.14
N ALA A 97 -5.71 16.95 15.37
CA ALA A 97 -5.10 16.36 16.55
C ALA A 97 -5.14 14.81 16.46
N PRO A 98 -4.12 14.08 16.92
CA PRO A 98 -4.03 12.62 16.76
C PRO A 98 -5.26 11.85 17.27
N ALA A 99 -5.85 12.28 18.38
CA ALA A 99 -7.06 11.66 18.93
C ALA A 99 -8.30 11.85 18.02
N THR A 100 -8.41 12.99 17.35
CA THR A 100 -9.49 13.28 16.40
C THR A 100 -9.32 12.47 15.12
N GLU A 101 -8.09 12.33 14.63
CA GLU A 101 -7.77 11.48 13.47
C GLU A 101 -8.03 9.99 13.78
N GLU A 102 -7.67 9.51 14.98
CA GLU A 102 -7.99 8.16 15.42
C GLU A 102 -9.50 7.90 15.48
N ARG A 103 -10.25 8.81 16.12
CA ARG A 103 -11.72 8.75 16.16
C ARG A 103 -12.30 8.69 14.75
N TRP A 104 -11.79 9.55 13.86
CA TRP A 104 -12.22 9.58 12.46
C TRP A 104 -11.97 8.25 11.75
N ARG A 105 -10.77 7.69 11.86
CA ARG A 105 -10.42 6.40 11.26
C ARG A 105 -11.32 5.28 11.76
N ARG A 106 -11.64 5.23 13.06
CA ARG A 106 -12.56 4.23 13.62
C ARG A 106 -13.97 4.34 13.04
N LEU A 107 -14.50 5.55 12.89
CA LEU A 107 -15.79 5.78 12.27
C LEU A 107 -15.80 5.32 10.80
N VAL A 108 -14.76 5.69 10.03
CA VAL A 108 -14.62 5.27 8.62
C VAL A 108 -14.57 3.76 8.50
N ALA A 109 -13.79 3.09 9.36
CA ALA A 109 -13.70 1.63 9.36
C ALA A 109 -15.04 0.98 9.73
N ALA A 110 -15.68 1.42 10.81
CA ALA A 110 -16.98 0.92 11.27
C ALA A 110 -18.02 0.99 10.16
N LEU A 111 -18.13 2.14 9.49
CA LEU A 111 -19.13 2.33 8.47
C LEU A 111 -18.87 1.55 7.18
N SER A 112 -17.60 1.32 6.86
CA SER A 112 -17.23 0.49 5.72
C SER A 112 -17.66 -0.96 5.94
N VAL A 113 -17.52 -1.46 7.18
CA VAL A 113 -18.00 -2.80 7.59
C VAL A 113 -19.51 -2.91 7.51
N LEU A 114 -20.23 -1.86 7.89
CA LEU A 114 -21.69 -1.82 7.82
C LEU A 114 -22.23 -1.80 6.39
N GLY A 115 -21.38 -1.53 5.39
CA GLY A 115 -21.80 -1.42 4.00
C GLY A 115 -22.30 -0.03 3.65
N THR A 116 -21.62 1.02 4.09
CA THR A 116 -21.96 2.39 3.67
C THR A 116 -21.12 2.83 2.46
N ALA A 117 -21.78 3.26 1.38
CA ALA A 117 -21.15 3.87 0.22
C ALA A 117 -20.92 5.37 0.45
N TRP A 118 -19.70 5.71 0.82
CA TRP A 118 -19.23 7.07 1.09
C TRP A 118 -19.20 7.94 -0.17
N ARG A 119 -19.86 9.09 -0.12
CA ARG A 119 -19.89 10.04 -1.25
C ARG A 119 -19.12 11.32 -0.95
N ARG A 120 -19.14 11.80 0.29
CA ARG A 120 -18.49 13.08 0.67
C ARG A 120 -17.85 12.98 2.04
N ASP A 121 -16.70 13.65 2.14
CA ASP A 121 -15.97 13.97 3.35
C ASP A 121 -15.57 15.44 3.17
N ARG A 122 -16.20 16.33 3.95
CA ARG A 122 -16.03 17.79 3.83
C ARG A 122 -16.07 18.46 5.18
N GLU A 123 -15.44 19.62 5.25
CA GLU A 123 -15.51 20.50 6.40
C GLU A 123 -16.75 21.36 6.24
N LEU A 124 -17.49 21.50 7.33
CA LEU A 124 -18.55 22.47 7.50
C LEU A 124 -18.03 23.50 8.48
N ALA A 125 -17.74 24.69 7.95
CA ALA A 125 -17.45 25.86 8.78
C ALA A 125 -18.79 26.43 9.24
N ALA A 126 -18.95 26.57 10.55
CA ALA A 126 -20.05 27.33 11.13
C ALA A 126 -19.57 28.73 11.54
N GLU A 127 -20.50 29.66 11.68
CA GLU A 127 -20.22 30.97 12.26
C GLU A 127 -19.64 30.80 13.69
N GLY A 128 -18.54 31.52 13.99
CA GLY A 128 -17.90 31.51 15.30
C GLY A 128 -16.83 30.43 15.54
N ALA A 129 -16.01 30.10 14.53
CA ALA A 129 -14.81 29.25 14.61
C ALA A 129 -15.01 27.74 14.88
N ALA A 130 -16.22 27.28 15.18
CA ALA A 130 -16.51 25.84 15.30
C ALA A 130 -16.49 25.16 13.92
N ARG A 131 -15.67 24.12 13.77
CA ARG A 131 -15.53 23.35 12.54
C ARG A 131 -16.03 21.92 12.74
N TRP A 132 -16.68 21.40 11.72
CA TRP A 132 -17.23 20.04 11.71
C TRP A 132 -16.75 19.29 10.49
N ARG A 133 -16.41 18.02 10.67
CA ARG A 133 -16.16 17.11 9.56
C ARG A 133 -17.40 16.27 9.33
N LEU A 134 -17.97 16.36 8.14
CA LEU A 134 -19.16 15.64 7.75
C LEU A 134 -18.79 14.37 6.97
N LEU A 135 -19.18 13.23 7.53
CA LEU A 135 -19.28 11.96 6.85
C LEU A 135 -20.66 11.86 6.19
N ALA A 136 -20.71 11.83 4.85
CA ALA A 136 -21.95 11.56 4.13
C ALA A 136 -21.85 10.29 3.26
N GLY A 137 -22.73 9.34 3.55
CA GLY A 137 -22.83 8.07 2.85
C GLY A 137 -24.27 7.63 2.63
N ARG A 138 -24.42 6.46 2.01
CA ARG A 138 -25.70 5.76 1.89
C ARG A 138 -25.53 4.29 2.22
N LYS A 139 -26.56 3.68 2.78
CA LYS A 139 -26.65 2.23 2.91
C LYS A 139 -26.43 1.60 1.53
N ASP A 140 -25.57 0.60 1.49
CA ASP A 140 -25.15 -0.09 0.29
C ASP A 140 -24.98 -1.58 0.60
N ALA A 141 -25.08 -2.40 -0.45
CA ALA A 141 -25.08 -3.84 -0.28
C ALA A 141 -23.66 -4.44 -0.26
N TYR A 142 -22.63 -3.63 -0.56
CA TYR A 142 -21.22 -4.02 -0.47
C TYR A 142 -20.64 -3.70 0.90
N ALA A 143 -20.17 -4.72 1.61
CA ALA A 143 -19.50 -4.59 2.91
C ALA A 143 -17.99 -4.69 2.75
N ILE A 144 -17.24 -3.91 3.51
CA ILE A 144 -15.77 -3.88 3.46
C ILE A 144 -15.21 -4.15 4.84
N ARG A 145 -14.34 -5.15 4.95
CA ARG A 145 -13.75 -5.55 6.22
C ARG A 145 -12.27 -5.89 6.06
N SER A 146 -11.56 -5.95 7.18
CA SER A 146 -10.23 -6.56 7.19
C SER A 146 -10.30 -8.06 6.89
N TYR A 147 -9.19 -8.56 6.37
CA TYR A 147 -8.93 -9.99 6.22
C TYR A 147 -9.16 -10.77 7.53
N ARG A 148 -9.59 -12.02 7.37
CA ARG A 148 -9.74 -13.03 8.42
C ARG A 148 -9.15 -14.36 7.91
N PRO A 149 -8.62 -15.21 8.80
CA PRO A 149 -8.28 -16.59 8.44
C PRO A 149 -9.46 -17.28 7.76
N GLY A 150 -9.21 -17.91 6.61
CA GLY A 150 -10.23 -18.51 5.74
C GLY A 150 -10.51 -17.72 4.46
N ASP A 151 -10.08 -16.45 4.36
CA ASP A 151 -10.29 -15.65 3.14
C ASP A 151 -9.30 -16.00 2.00
N GLU A 152 -8.26 -16.79 2.26
CA GLU A 152 -7.10 -16.93 1.39
C GLU A 152 -7.45 -17.51 0.02
N GLU A 153 -8.33 -18.51 0.00
CA GLU A 153 -8.74 -19.17 -1.24
C GLU A 153 -9.50 -18.21 -2.16
N ALA A 154 -10.40 -17.40 -1.59
CA ALA A 154 -11.12 -16.37 -2.33
C ALA A 154 -10.18 -15.28 -2.86
N ILE A 155 -9.16 -14.90 -2.08
CA ILE A 155 -8.15 -13.93 -2.50
C ILE A 155 -7.30 -14.46 -3.66
N VAL A 156 -6.82 -15.70 -3.56
CA VAL A 156 -6.03 -16.35 -4.61
C VAL A 156 -6.88 -16.53 -5.88
N ALA A 157 -8.14 -16.94 -5.74
CA ALA A 157 -9.06 -17.03 -6.88
C ALA A 157 -9.28 -15.68 -7.56
N LEU A 158 -9.47 -14.60 -6.79
CA LEU A 158 -9.57 -13.25 -7.34
C LEU A 158 -8.27 -12.81 -8.05
N PHE A 159 -7.11 -13.19 -7.50
CA PHE A 159 -5.81 -12.93 -8.10
C PHE A 159 -5.67 -13.55 -9.49
N HIS A 160 -6.00 -14.85 -9.63
CA HIS A 160 -5.92 -15.53 -10.93
C HIS A 160 -6.81 -14.87 -11.98
N ARG A 161 -8.03 -14.46 -11.60
CA ARG A 161 -8.95 -13.74 -12.50
C ARG A 161 -8.48 -12.33 -12.86
N SER A 162 -7.64 -11.70 -12.03
CA SER A 162 -7.23 -10.30 -12.22
C SER A 162 -5.94 -10.16 -13.03
N PHE A 163 -4.98 -11.06 -12.84
CA PHE A 163 -3.61 -10.89 -13.35
C PHE A 163 -3.03 -12.08 -14.14
N HIS A 164 -3.68 -13.25 -14.18
CA HIS A 164 -3.20 -14.56 -14.70
C HIS A 164 -2.76 -15.57 -13.61
N PRO A 165 -2.87 -16.91 -13.87
CA PRO A 165 -2.64 -17.95 -12.86
C PRO A 165 -1.14 -18.25 -12.69
N GLY A 166 -0.53 -17.66 -11.66
CA GLY A 166 0.82 -18.04 -11.23
C GLY A 166 1.00 -18.11 -9.71
N ARG A 167 0.06 -17.58 -8.93
CA ARG A 167 0.16 -17.54 -7.47
C ARG A 167 -0.43 -18.79 -6.84
N SER A 168 0.37 -19.53 -6.08
CA SER A 168 -0.16 -20.61 -5.25
C SER A 168 -0.68 -20.07 -3.91
N LEU A 169 -1.45 -20.89 -3.20
CA LEU A 169 -1.82 -20.59 -1.82
C LEU A 169 -0.59 -20.51 -0.90
N ALA A 170 0.46 -21.30 -1.18
CA ALA A 170 1.73 -21.23 -0.48
C ALA A 170 2.43 -19.88 -0.75
N GLY A 171 2.44 -19.41 -2.00
CA GLY A 171 2.96 -18.09 -2.36
C GLY A 171 2.22 -16.95 -1.67
N TRP A 172 0.89 -17.02 -1.57
CA TRP A 172 0.13 -16.04 -0.80
C TRP A 172 0.51 -16.06 0.69
N ARG A 173 0.60 -17.26 1.30
CA ARG A 173 0.97 -17.42 2.72
C ARG A 173 2.36 -16.87 2.99
N TRP A 174 3.33 -17.24 2.16
CA TRP A 174 4.71 -16.75 2.22
C TRP A 174 4.78 -15.21 2.20
N LYS A 175 4.03 -14.57 1.29
CA LYS A 175 4.07 -13.11 1.09
C LYS A 175 3.39 -12.34 2.21
N TYR A 176 2.23 -12.80 2.67
CA TYR A 176 1.34 -12.01 3.54
C TYR A 176 1.27 -12.50 4.98
N ARG A 177 1.28 -13.81 5.21
CA ARG A 177 1.16 -14.41 6.54
C ARG A 177 2.52 -14.65 7.18
N GLU A 178 3.48 -15.10 6.39
CA GLU A 178 4.83 -15.50 6.85
C GLU A 178 5.87 -14.38 6.62
N ASN A 179 5.42 -13.17 6.27
CA ASN A 179 6.29 -12.01 6.14
C ASN A 179 7.00 -11.75 7.50
N PRO A 180 8.35 -11.73 7.54
CA PRO A 180 9.10 -11.59 8.79
C PRO A 180 8.84 -10.30 9.58
N TRP A 181 8.26 -9.28 8.94
CA TRP A 181 7.98 -7.98 9.55
C TRP A 181 6.48 -7.75 9.84
N GLY A 182 5.66 -8.78 9.63
CA GLY A 182 4.28 -8.85 10.07
C GLY A 182 3.26 -8.76 8.95
N GLY A 183 1.98 -8.76 9.33
CA GLY A 183 0.85 -8.91 8.44
C GLY A 183 -0.04 -10.07 8.87
N PRO A 184 -1.06 -10.42 8.07
CA PRO A 184 -1.49 -9.77 6.83
C PRO A 184 -2.21 -8.43 7.07
N LEU A 185 -1.96 -7.44 6.23
CA LEU A 185 -2.61 -6.12 6.27
C LEU A 185 -3.40 -5.97 4.97
N ILE A 186 -4.70 -6.24 5.05
CA ILE A 186 -5.55 -6.44 3.87
C ILE A 186 -6.97 -5.96 4.20
N SER A 187 -7.57 -5.27 3.24
CA SER A 187 -8.99 -4.92 3.21
C SER A 187 -9.68 -5.58 2.03
N LEU A 188 -10.85 -6.14 2.30
CA LEU A 188 -11.65 -6.95 1.38
C LEU A 188 -13.03 -6.33 1.25
N ALA A 189 -13.49 -6.10 0.02
CA ALA A 189 -14.88 -5.76 -0.25
C ALA A 189 -15.63 -6.98 -0.75
N HIS A 190 -16.75 -7.27 -0.10
CA HIS A 190 -17.64 -8.37 -0.45
C HIS A 190 -18.90 -7.83 -1.13
N ALA A 191 -19.29 -8.46 -2.23
CA ALA A 191 -20.55 -8.22 -2.91
C ALA A 191 -21.73 -8.78 -2.11
N PRO A 192 -22.97 -8.42 -2.48
CA PRO A 192 -24.16 -9.11 -1.97
C PRO A 192 -24.05 -10.61 -2.24
N GLY A 193 -24.34 -11.44 -1.23
CA GLY A 193 -24.11 -12.89 -1.31
C GLY A 193 -22.71 -13.34 -0.90
N GLY A 194 -21.80 -12.42 -0.54
CA GLY A 194 -20.55 -12.72 0.15
C GLY A 194 -19.33 -12.96 -0.73
N SER A 195 -19.48 -12.96 -2.07
CA SER A 195 -18.34 -13.13 -2.98
C SER A 195 -17.36 -11.96 -2.87
N LEU A 196 -16.06 -12.26 -3.03
CA LEU A 196 -15.00 -11.25 -2.94
C LEU A 196 -14.95 -10.43 -4.23
N ALA A 197 -15.23 -9.12 -4.11
CA ALA A 197 -15.32 -8.19 -5.22
C ALA A 197 -14.09 -7.29 -5.37
N CYS A 198 -13.44 -6.91 -4.27
CA CYS A 198 -12.24 -6.08 -4.29
C CYS A 198 -11.27 -6.47 -3.17
N HIS A 199 -9.98 -6.34 -3.45
CA HIS A 199 -8.89 -6.59 -2.52
C HIS A 199 -7.88 -5.45 -2.60
N TYR A 200 -7.48 -4.95 -1.43
CA TYR A 200 -6.41 -3.97 -1.30
C TYR A 200 -5.50 -4.35 -0.14
N ALA A 201 -4.20 -4.46 -0.42
CA ALA A 201 -3.25 -5.01 0.52
C ALA A 201 -1.91 -4.30 0.50
N GLY A 202 -1.18 -4.49 1.59
CA GLY A 202 0.24 -4.17 1.67
C GLY A 202 0.95 -5.17 2.57
N TYR A 203 2.27 -5.19 2.48
CA TYR A 203 3.12 -5.96 3.38
C TYR A 203 4.31 -5.12 3.87
N PRO A 204 4.71 -5.27 5.14
CA PRO A 204 5.82 -4.51 5.70
C PRO A 204 7.16 -4.91 5.10
N LEU A 205 8.04 -3.91 4.91
CA LEU A 205 9.44 -4.11 4.54
C LEU A 205 10.34 -3.16 5.35
N PRO A 206 11.49 -3.65 5.85
CA PRO A 206 12.41 -2.85 6.64
C PRO A 206 13.27 -1.98 5.72
N PHE A 207 13.49 -0.72 6.09
CA PHE A 207 14.38 0.19 5.39
C PHE A 207 15.47 0.69 6.33
N LEU A 208 16.59 1.12 5.75
CA LEU A 208 17.62 1.91 6.41
C LEU A 208 17.62 3.29 5.79
N LEU A 209 17.46 4.33 6.63
CA LEU A 209 17.68 5.73 6.27
C LEU A 209 18.83 6.27 7.11
N ASP A 210 19.96 6.54 6.47
CA ASP A 210 21.20 7.01 7.09
C ASP A 210 21.64 6.12 8.27
N GLY A 211 21.42 4.81 8.11
CA GLY A 211 21.72 3.77 9.11
C GLY A 211 20.65 3.57 10.18
N ARG A 212 19.59 4.39 10.23
CA ARG A 212 18.45 4.20 11.13
C ARG A 212 17.42 3.26 10.48
N ARG A 213 16.92 2.28 11.24
CA ARG A 213 15.88 1.38 10.76
C ARG A 213 14.53 2.09 10.75
N LEU A 214 13.80 1.93 9.65
CA LEU A 214 12.41 2.35 9.46
C LEU A 214 11.61 1.13 8.96
N LEU A 215 10.30 1.15 9.14
CA LEU A 215 9.40 0.17 8.53
C LEU A 215 8.54 0.88 7.49
N ALA A 216 8.45 0.34 6.28
CA ALA A 216 7.63 0.85 5.21
C ALA A 216 6.60 -0.19 4.79
N MET A 217 5.52 0.25 4.14
CA MET A 217 4.53 -0.64 3.56
C MET A 217 4.72 -0.71 2.05
N HIS A 218 5.03 -1.89 1.52
CA HIS A 218 4.90 -2.11 0.08
C HIS A 218 3.44 -2.39 -0.25
N MET A 219 2.85 -1.56 -1.10
CA MET A 219 1.48 -1.67 -1.58
C MET A 219 1.46 -2.57 -2.81
N GLY A 220 0.64 -3.61 -2.78
CA GLY A 220 0.61 -4.62 -3.84
C GLY A 220 -0.72 -5.35 -3.93
N ASP A 221 -0.89 -6.15 -4.99
CA ASP A 221 -2.07 -6.97 -5.26
C ASP A 221 -3.40 -6.19 -5.16
N THR A 222 -3.45 -5.00 -5.74
CA THR A 222 -4.69 -4.23 -5.84
C THR A 222 -5.59 -4.82 -6.92
N MET A 223 -6.74 -5.36 -6.53
CA MET A 223 -7.60 -6.13 -7.42
C MET A 223 -9.06 -5.73 -7.28
N SER A 224 -9.74 -5.64 -8.42
CA SER A 224 -11.20 -5.53 -8.49
C SER A 224 -11.71 -6.52 -9.53
N ALA A 225 -12.64 -7.38 -9.12
CA ALA A 225 -13.34 -8.30 -10.00
C ALA A 225 -14.01 -7.52 -11.14
N ALA A 226 -13.92 -8.02 -12.37
CA ALA A 226 -14.29 -7.29 -13.57
C ALA A 226 -15.76 -6.83 -13.54
N GLU A 227 -16.64 -7.73 -13.10
CA GLU A 227 -18.08 -7.57 -12.92
C GLU A 227 -18.48 -6.57 -11.83
N HIS A 228 -17.53 -6.05 -11.05
CA HIS A 228 -17.77 -5.08 -9.98
C HIS A 228 -17.02 -3.75 -10.17
N ARG A 229 -16.36 -3.53 -11.32
CA ARG A 229 -15.55 -2.32 -11.57
C ARG A 229 -16.38 -1.07 -11.83
N ASP A 230 -17.63 -1.23 -12.24
CA ASP A 230 -18.61 -0.15 -12.49
C ASP A 230 -19.39 0.26 -11.23
N VAL A 231 -19.18 -0.43 -10.10
CA VAL A 231 -19.80 -0.12 -8.81
C VAL A 231 -19.25 1.18 -8.26
N GLY A 232 -20.07 2.24 -8.35
CA GLY A 232 -19.72 3.59 -7.92
C GLY A 232 -18.75 4.29 -8.88
N ARG A 233 -18.58 5.61 -8.71
CA ARG A 233 -17.67 6.42 -9.54
C ARG A 233 -16.74 7.27 -8.68
N GLY A 234 -15.51 7.43 -9.15
CA GLY A 234 -14.47 8.23 -8.48
C GLY A 234 -14.35 7.88 -7.00
N ARG A 235 -14.58 8.87 -6.12
CA ARG A 235 -14.53 8.72 -4.66
C ARG A 235 -15.51 7.69 -4.09
N SER A 236 -16.54 7.29 -4.83
CA SER A 236 -17.53 6.29 -4.38
C SER A 236 -17.31 4.89 -4.97
N SER A 237 -16.28 4.71 -5.81
CA SER A 237 -15.97 3.40 -6.41
C SER A 237 -15.63 2.37 -5.33
N LEU A 238 -15.85 1.09 -5.63
CA LEU A 238 -15.55 0.01 -4.70
C LEU A 238 -14.06 -0.04 -4.30
N LEU A 239 -13.16 0.19 -5.26
CA LEU A 239 -11.73 0.31 -4.98
C LEU A 239 -11.44 1.48 -4.04
N ALA A 240 -11.96 2.68 -4.33
CA ALA A 240 -11.77 3.86 -3.48
C ALA A 240 -12.26 3.64 -2.05
N ARG A 241 -13.39 2.95 -1.88
CA ARG A 241 -13.92 2.58 -0.55
C ARG A 241 -13.02 1.57 0.16
N THR A 242 -12.51 0.56 -0.54
CA THR A 242 -11.61 -0.45 0.02
C THR A 242 -10.28 0.16 0.47
N VAL A 243 -9.73 1.07 -0.34
CA VAL A 243 -8.52 1.86 -0.02
C VAL A 243 -8.72 2.72 1.23
N ARG A 244 -9.87 3.40 1.37
CA ARG A 244 -10.14 4.17 2.58
C ARG A 244 -10.22 3.31 3.82
N HIS A 245 -10.93 2.18 3.75
CA HIS A 245 -10.98 1.24 4.87
C HIS A 245 -9.57 0.75 5.24
N PHE A 246 -8.73 0.45 4.25
CA PHE A 246 -7.34 0.06 4.48
C PHE A 246 -6.56 1.13 5.25
N PHE A 247 -6.52 2.37 4.77
CA PHE A 247 -5.77 3.42 5.44
C PHE A 247 -6.38 3.77 6.80
N ALA A 248 -7.70 3.74 6.94
CA ALA A 248 -8.34 3.91 8.25
C ALA A 248 -7.86 2.85 9.25
N ARG A 249 -7.75 1.58 8.83
CA ARG A 249 -7.38 0.49 9.72
C ARG A 249 -5.89 0.32 9.96
N HIS A 250 -5.07 0.64 8.96
CA HIS A 250 -3.65 0.23 8.92
C HIS A 250 -2.66 1.40 8.85
N ARG A 251 -3.11 2.65 8.71
CA ARG A 251 -2.26 3.86 8.83
C ARG A 251 -2.22 4.36 10.27
N ASP A 252 -1.70 3.53 11.16
CA ASP A 252 -1.69 3.75 12.62
C ASP A 252 -0.39 4.40 13.15
N GLY A 253 0.45 4.93 12.26
CA GLY A 253 1.73 5.55 12.61
C GLY A 253 2.90 4.56 12.72
N ARG A 254 2.67 3.25 12.54
CA ARG A 254 3.74 2.23 12.56
C ARG A 254 4.68 2.32 11.35
N PHE A 255 4.19 2.78 10.20
CA PHE A 255 4.94 2.82 8.95
C PHE A 255 5.44 4.23 8.65
N ALA A 256 6.71 4.37 8.31
CA ALA A 256 7.31 5.64 7.95
C ALA A 256 6.80 6.16 6.60
N PHE A 257 6.51 5.25 5.66
CA PHE A 257 5.92 5.54 4.37
C PHE A 257 5.30 4.28 3.73
N TYR A 258 4.48 4.48 2.71
CA TYR A 258 3.84 3.49 1.85
C TYR A 258 4.35 3.71 0.44
N PHE A 259 4.64 2.65 -0.32
CA PHE A 259 5.15 2.79 -1.67
C PHE A 259 4.71 1.65 -2.58
N GLY A 260 4.77 1.87 -3.89
CA GLY A 260 4.55 0.84 -4.90
C GLY A 260 4.99 1.31 -6.28
N PHE A 261 5.13 0.36 -7.20
CA PHE A 261 5.48 0.58 -8.59
C PHE A 261 4.23 0.41 -9.46
N ASN A 262 3.79 1.49 -10.08
CA ASN A 262 2.46 1.56 -10.69
C ASN A 262 2.51 2.14 -12.09
N THR A 263 1.53 1.79 -12.92
CA THR A 263 1.30 2.40 -14.23
C THR A 263 0.58 3.75 -14.09
N GLY A 264 0.66 4.60 -15.11
CA GLY A 264 0.12 5.97 -15.10
C GLY A 264 -1.30 6.15 -14.53
N PRO A 265 -2.32 5.33 -14.88
CA PRO A 265 -3.66 5.44 -14.30
C PRO A 265 -3.69 5.25 -12.77
N ILE A 266 -2.92 4.29 -12.25
CA ILE A 266 -2.84 4.03 -10.81
C ILE A 266 -2.01 5.12 -10.13
N GLN A 267 -0.95 5.63 -10.78
CA GLN A 267 -0.18 6.77 -10.25
C GLN A 267 -1.09 7.99 -10.01
N ARG A 268 -1.93 8.36 -10.99
CA ARG A 268 -2.91 9.46 -10.84
C ARG A 268 -3.92 9.18 -9.72
N PHE A 269 -4.37 7.93 -9.59
CA PHE A 269 -5.23 7.54 -8.46
C PHE A 269 -4.52 7.74 -7.12
N CYS A 270 -3.26 7.33 -6.99
CA CYS A 270 -2.47 7.54 -5.77
C CYS A 270 -2.31 9.04 -5.45
N GLU A 271 -2.01 9.87 -6.43
CA GLU A 271 -1.84 11.32 -6.20
C GLU A 271 -3.15 12.01 -5.82
N TRP A 272 -4.21 11.82 -6.61
CA TRP A 272 -5.46 12.58 -6.42
C TRP A 272 -6.36 12.03 -5.34
N PHE A 273 -6.32 10.72 -5.09
CA PHE A 273 -7.23 10.08 -4.13
C PHE A 273 -6.55 9.73 -2.81
N ILE A 274 -5.39 9.09 -2.85
CA ILE A 274 -4.66 8.69 -1.65
C ILE A 274 -3.90 9.88 -1.05
N GLY A 275 -3.52 10.86 -1.87
CA GLY A 275 -2.67 11.99 -1.46
C GLY A 275 -1.19 11.62 -1.44
N GLY A 276 -0.79 10.61 -2.22
CA GLY A 276 0.61 10.28 -2.43
C GLY A 276 1.32 11.26 -3.38
N SER A 277 2.61 11.05 -3.58
CA SER A 277 3.44 11.81 -4.51
C SER A 277 4.15 10.85 -5.46
N ALA A 278 4.29 11.25 -6.73
CA ALA A 278 5.21 10.58 -7.65
C ALA A 278 6.66 10.83 -7.20
N TYR A 279 7.40 9.74 -7.05
CA TYR A 279 8.85 9.81 -6.96
C TYR A 279 9.48 10.02 -8.34
N GLY A 280 8.86 9.43 -9.37
CA GLY A 280 9.28 9.51 -10.77
C GLY A 280 9.23 8.13 -11.46
N GLY A 281 9.46 8.14 -12.77
CA GLY A 281 9.61 6.91 -13.56
C GLY A 281 10.72 6.01 -13.02
N VAL A 282 10.52 4.70 -13.15
CA VAL A 282 11.52 3.70 -12.79
C VAL A 282 12.77 3.90 -13.67
N CYS A 283 13.94 3.89 -13.04
CA CYS A 283 15.21 3.93 -13.75
C CYS A 283 15.48 2.55 -14.36
N TYR A 284 14.89 2.32 -15.52
CA TYR A 284 15.09 1.12 -16.32
C TYR A 284 16.44 1.18 -17.02
N ARG A 285 17.23 0.12 -16.80
CA ARG A 285 18.54 -0.04 -17.40
C ARG A 285 18.57 -1.31 -18.21
N ALA A 286 19.14 -1.23 -19.41
CA ALA A 286 19.29 -2.40 -20.25
C ALA A 286 20.60 -2.40 -21.02
N ARG A 287 20.95 -3.60 -21.48
CA ARG A 287 22.10 -3.86 -22.32
C ARG A 287 21.84 -5.08 -23.19
N ASP A 288 22.14 -4.97 -24.46
CA ASP A 288 22.07 -6.11 -25.38
C ASP A 288 23.34 -6.96 -25.25
N LEU A 289 23.17 -8.29 -25.20
CA LEU A 289 24.21 -9.29 -24.97
C LEU A 289 24.67 -9.97 -26.28
N ASP A 290 23.88 -9.85 -27.35
CA ASP A 290 24.11 -10.47 -28.67
C ASP A 290 25.28 -9.87 -29.48
N VAL A 291 25.95 -8.84 -28.96
CA VAL A 291 27.12 -8.26 -29.64
C VAL A 291 28.32 -9.19 -29.40
N ALA A 292 28.71 -9.93 -30.44
CA ALA A 292 29.89 -10.78 -30.42
C ALA A 292 31.13 -9.99 -29.98
N GLY A 293 31.69 -10.38 -28.84
CA GLY A 293 32.82 -9.75 -28.17
C GLY A 293 32.69 -9.97 -26.67
N ALA A 294 33.77 -10.38 -26.01
CA ALA A 294 33.81 -10.66 -24.58
C ALA A 294 33.02 -9.64 -23.74
N PRO A 295 32.51 -10.00 -22.54
CA PRO A 295 31.94 -8.99 -21.65
C PRO A 295 32.92 -7.80 -21.57
N PRO A 296 32.46 -6.54 -21.77
CA PRO A 296 33.30 -5.34 -21.80
C PRO A 296 33.99 -5.08 -20.46
N TYR A 297 33.74 -5.95 -19.48
CA TYR A 297 34.39 -6.01 -18.20
C TYR A 297 35.20 -7.31 -18.11
N ALA A 298 36.50 -7.17 -17.87
CA ALA A 298 37.33 -8.31 -17.52
C ALA A 298 37.00 -8.77 -16.10
N ALA A 299 36.81 -10.08 -15.92
CA ALA A 299 36.76 -10.70 -14.61
C ALA A 299 38.07 -10.38 -13.85
N ASP A 300 37.95 -9.72 -12.71
CA ASP A 300 39.08 -9.37 -11.87
C ASP A 300 39.41 -10.54 -10.94
N ARG A 301 40.57 -11.18 -11.17
CA ARG A 301 41.07 -12.36 -10.45
C ARG A 301 41.13 -12.18 -8.92
N ARG A 302 41.08 -10.95 -8.41
CA ARG A 302 41.01 -10.67 -6.95
C ARG A 302 39.66 -11.06 -6.34
N TYR A 303 38.64 -11.26 -7.16
CA TYR A 303 37.30 -11.61 -6.73
C TYR A 303 36.89 -12.98 -7.26
N ARG A 304 36.03 -13.64 -6.48
CA ARG A 304 35.36 -14.89 -6.86
C ARG A 304 33.86 -14.69 -6.75
N ALA A 305 33.11 -15.11 -7.75
CA ALA A 305 31.66 -15.23 -7.68
C ALA A 305 31.26 -16.70 -7.45
N ALA A 306 30.21 -16.93 -6.68
CA ALA A 306 29.65 -18.26 -6.44
C ALA A 306 28.17 -18.16 -6.00
N PRO A 307 27.39 -19.24 -6.14
CA PRO A 307 26.04 -19.31 -5.59
C PRO A 307 26.01 -18.99 -4.10
N LEU A 308 24.99 -18.25 -3.68
CA LEU A 308 24.68 -17.98 -2.29
C LEU A 308 23.45 -18.80 -1.88
N GLU A 309 23.67 -19.96 -1.28
CA GLU A 309 22.57 -20.88 -0.91
C GLU A 309 21.90 -20.53 0.42
N ARG A 310 22.60 -19.77 1.28
CA ARG A 310 22.12 -19.39 2.61
C ARG A 310 22.53 -17.96 2.91
N ALA A 311 21.57 -17.13 3.33
CA ALA A 311 21.89 -15.85 3.91
C ALA A 311 22.30 -16.02 5.38
N GLY A 312 23.18 -15.16 5.87
CA GLY A 312 23.63 -15.23 7.25
C GLY A 312 24.45 -14.00 7.64
N ALA A 313 25.18 -14.11 8.76
CA ALA A 313 25.88 -12.97 9.36
C ALA A 313 26.85 -12.24 8.40
N ALA A 314 27.34 -12.90 7.35
CA ALA A 314 28.14 -12.26 6.31
C ALA A 314 27.35 -11.20 5.51
N CYS A 315 26.09 -11.47 5.18
CA CYS A 315 25.17 -10.52 4.52
C CYS A 315 24.87 -9.34 5.43
N ASP A 316 24.59 -9.57 6.72
CA ASP A 316 24.35 -8.49 7.67
C ASP A 316 25.58 -7.60 7.85
N ARG A 317 26.77 -8.21 7.91
CA ARG A 317 28.04 -7.47 7.95
C ARG A 317 28.28 -6.69 6.66
N LEU A 318 27.86 -7.19 5.50
CA LEU A 318 27.94 -6.44 4.25
C LEU A 318 26.98 -5.25 4.30
N LEU A 319 25.71 -5.45 4.66
CA LEU A 319 24.71 -4.38 4.80
C LEU A 319 25.17 -3.28 5.75
N ARG A 320 25.71 -3.63 6.93
CA ARG A 320 26.24 -2.62 7.87
C ARG A 320 27.38 -1.80 7.30
N ARG A 321 28.27 -2.41 6.50
CA ARG A 321 29.43 -1.72 5.91
C ARG A 321 29.07 -0.90 4.67
N ALA A 322 28.14 -1.40 3.86
CA ALA A 322 27.77 -0.80 2.58
C ALA A 322 26.60 0.19 2.71
N GLY A 323 25.64 -0.07 3.59
CA GLY A 323 24.35 0.63 3.66
C GLY A 323 24.47 2.15 3.82
N ARG A 324 25.46 2.65 4.56
CA ARG A 324 25.70 4.10 4.69
C ARG A 324 26.02 4.76 3.35
N ALA A 325 26.71 4.07 2.44
CA ALA A 325 27.04 4.61 1.12
C ALA A 325 25.84 4.63 0.17
N TYR A 326 24.77 3.89 0.49
CA TYR A 326 23.50 3.93 -0.24
C TYR A 326 22.54 4.98 0.35
N GLY A 327 22.76 5.46 1.58
CA GLY A 327 21.95 6.48 2.23
C GLY A 327 20.57 5.96 2.64
N PHE A 328 19.71 5.67 1.67
CA PHE A 328 18.34 5.21 1.87
C PHE A 328 18.04 3.98 1.00
N LEU A 329 17.75 2.84 1.63
CA LEU A 329 17.54 1.56 0.95
C LEU A 329 16.69 0.59 1.79
N LEU A 330 16.07 -0.39 1.15
CA LEU A 330 15.52 -1.56 1.84
C LEU A 330 16.65 -2.29 2.59
N ALA A 331 16.40 -2.67 3.84
CA ALA A 331 17.33 -3.37 4.71
C ALA A 331 17.48 -4.82 4.22
N ARG A 332 18.33 -5.00 3.20
CA ARG A 332 18.66 -6.28 2.56
C ARG A 332 19.56 -7.15 3.46
N ASP A 333 19.08 -7.41 4.67
CA ASP A 333 19.75 -8.27 5.66
C ASP A 333 19.50 -9.75 5.36
N ALA A 334 20.08 -10.64 6.17
CA ALA A 334 19.99 -12.07 5.94
C ALA A 334 18.53 -12.56 5.93
N ALA A 335 17.71 -12.07 6.85
CA ALA A 335 16.29 -12.43 6.92
C ALA A 335 15.55 -12.05 5.63
N TYR A 336 15.84 -10.86 5.07
CA TYR A 336 15.27 -10.45 3.78
C TYR A 336 15.70 -11.31 2.61
N LEU A 337 16.99 -11.61 2.49
CA LEU A 337 17.48 -12.45 1.40
C LEU A 337 16.92 -13.87 1.48
N ASP A 338 16.87 -14.45 2.69
CA ASP A 338 16.29 -15.77 2.91
C ASP A 338 14.80 -15.80 2.53
N TRP A 339 14.01 -14.87 3.05
CA TRP A 339 12.58 -14.79 2.77
C TRP A 339 12.30 -14.49 1.29
N ARG A 340 12.89 -13.42 0.75
CA ARG A 340 12.51 -12.89 -0.57
C ARG A 340 13.03 -13.74 -1.73
N TYR A 341 14.25 -14.26 -1.63
CA TYR A 341 14.95 -14.82 -2.79
C TYR A 341 15.39 -16.28 -2.64
N LEU A 342 15.72 -16.75 -1.42
CA LEU A 342 16.22 -18.13 -1.23
C LEU A 342 15.13 -19.13 -0.86
N ARG A 343 14.02 -18.67 -0.28
CA ARG A 343 12.89 -19.51 0.12
C ARG A 343 11.50 -19.06 -0.37
N PRO A 344 11.33 -18.40 -1.54
CA PRO A 344 10.01 -18.24 -2.11
C PRO A 344 9.46 -19.59 -2.61
N PRO A 345 8.16 -19.89 -2.43
CA PRO A 345 7.60 -21.18 -2.84
C PRO A 345 7.30 -21.29 -4.34
N ASP A 346 6.98 -20.17 -4.99
CA ASP A 346 6.49 -20.15 -6.38
C ASP A 346 7.58 -19.79 -7.41
N GLU A 347 8.68 -19.19 -6.97
CA GLU A 347 9.72 -18.63 -7.84
C GLU A 347 11.08 -19.25 -7.54
N ARG A 348 11.95 -19.31 -8.55
CA ARG A 348 13.34 -19.72 -8.39
C ARG A 348 14.26 -18.61 -8.87
N TYR A 349 15.05 -18.09 -7.95
CA TYR A 349 16.04 -17.05 -8.23
C TYR A 349 17.45 -17.63 -8.16
N VAL A 350 18.33 -17.17 -9.05
CA VAL A 350 19.76 -17.44 -8.95
C VAL A 350 20.40 -16.30 -8.16
N VAL A 351 20.79 -16.58 -6.92
CA VAL A 351 21.48 -15.63 -6.05
C VAL A 351 22.97 -15.90 -6.09
N LEU A 352 23.75 -14.92 -6.55
CA LEU A 352 25.20 -15.00 -6.61
C LEU A 352 25.83 -14.06 -5.58
N ALA A 353 26.91 -14.50 -4.96
CA ALA A 353 27.72 -13.74 -4.03
C ALA A 353 29.12 -13.52 -4.59
N ALA A 354 29.65 -12.31 -4.42
CA ALA A 354 31.00 -11.93 -4.77
C ALA A 354 31.87 -11.80 -3.52
N TYR A 355 33.03 -12.44 -3.56
CA TYR A 355 33.99 -12.49 -2.46
C TYR A 355 35.32 -11.88 -2.88
N ARG A 356 35.98 -11.18 -1.96
CA ARG A 356 37.40 -10.89 -2.04
C ARG A 356 38.09 -11.75 -0.98
N LEU A 357 38.96 -12.67 -1.39
CA LEU A 357 39.41 -13.77 -0.54
C LEU A 357 38.18 -14.51 0.04
N ARG A 358 38.05 -14.60 1.37
CA ARG A 358 36.88 -15.22 2.04
C ARG A 358 35.80 -14.21 2.48
N ARG A 359 35.96 -12.93 2.16
CA ARG A 359 35.10 -11.86 2.64
C ARG A 359 34.03 -11.53 1.61
N LEU A 360 32.75 -11.61 2.00
CA LEU A 360 31.63 -11.15 1.19
C LEU A 360 31.74 -9.64 0.94
N VAL A 361 31.75 -9.24 -0.33
CA VAL A 361 31.88 -7.84 -0.76
C VAL A 361 30.72 -7.36 -1.63
N GLY A 362 29.92 -8.27 -2.18
CA GLY A 362 28.66 -7.96 -2.84
C GLY A 362 27.84 -9.20 -3.15
N TRP A 363 26.62 -9.01 -3.62
CA TRP A 363 25.76 -10.06 -4.16
C TRP A 363 24.79 -9.46 -5.18
N GLY A 364 24.16 -10.33 -5.98
CA GLY A 364 23.13 -9.97 -6.95
C GLY A 364 22.14 -11.12 -7.16
N VAL A 365 20.91 -10.78 -7.53
CA VAL A 365 19.82 -11.72 -7.77
C VAL A 365 19.39 -11.67 -9.23
N PHE A 366 19.29 -12.84 -9.85
CA PHE A 366 19.01 -12.97 -11.28
C PHE A 366 17.86 -13.91 -11.53
N ARG A 367 17.14 -13.62 -12.61
CA ARG A 367 16.14 -14.51 -13.21
C ARG A 367 16.19 -14.35 -14.72
N ARG A 368 15.99 -15.44 -15.46
CA ARG A 368 15.84 -15.41 -16.92
C ARG A 368 14.38 -15.67 -17.29
N GLN A 369 13.83 -14.86 -18.18
CA GLN A 369 12.54 -15.09 -18.81
C GLN A 369 12.69 -14.95 -20.33
N GLY A 370 12.55 -16.07 -21.05
CA GLY A 370 12.83 -16.10 -22.49
C GLY A 370 14.24 -15.63 -22.79
N ASP A 371 14.39 -14.59 -23.62
CA ASP A 371 15.69 -14.04 -24.00
C ASP A 371 16.19 -12.92 -23.07
N VAL A 372 15.49 -12.64 -21.97
CA VAL A 372 15.82 -11.55 -21.06
C VAL A 372 16.38 -12.09 -19.75
N LEU A 373 17.58 -11.65 -19.39
CA LEU A 373 18.18 -11.80 -18.07
C LEU A 373 17.85 -10.54 -17.25
N THR A 374 17.10 -10.70 -16.18
CA THR A 374 16.81 -9.62 -15.24
C THR A 374 17.78 -9.69 -14.06
N TRP A 375 18.52 -8.62 -13.82
CA TRP A 375 19.25 -8.39 -12.58
C TRP A 375 18.34 -7.62 -11.61
N GLY A 376 17.60 -8.36 -10.79
CA GLY A 376 16.49 -7.81 -10.02
C GLY A 376 16.90 -7.08 -8.76
N ASP A 377 18.02 -7.43 -8.14
CA ASP A 377 18.50 -6.78 -6.92
C ASP A 377 20.02 -6.92 -6.76
N ALA A 378 20.64 -6.02 -6.01
CA ALA A 378 22.06 -6.05 -5.73
C ALA A 378 22.45 -5.26 -4.47
N LEU A 379 23.58 -5.62 -3.88
CA LEU A 379 24.24 -4.80 -2.88
C LEU A 379 25.75 -5.00 -2.97
N PHE A 380 26.51 -3.91 -3.08
CA PHE A 380 27.97 -3.95 -3.15
C PHE A 380 28.60 -2.97 -2.18
N HIS A 381 29.71 -3.37 -1.57
CA HIS A 381 30.56 -2.44 -0.86
C HIS A 381 31.22 -1.48 -1.88
N PRO A 382 31.24 -0.15 -1.66
CA PRO A 382 31.74 0.81 -2.66
C PRO A 382 33.16 0.54 -3.16
N ARG A 383 34.09 0.21 -2.24
CA ARG A 383 35.49 -0.14 -2.56
C ARG A 383 35.66 -1.44 -3.37
N HIS A 384 34.58 -2.21 -3.54
CA HIS A 384 34.58 -3.51 -4.22
C HIS A 384 33.48 -3.58 -5.29
N ALA A 385 32.94 -2.44 -5.73
CA ALA A 385 31.94 -2.41 -6.79
C ALA A 385 32.42 -3.10 -8.08
N ALA A 386 33.74 -3.13 -8.33
CA ALA A 386 34.36 -3.89 -9.42
C ALA A 386 33.99 -5.40 -9.42
N ALA A 387 33.71 -5.98 -8.24
CA ALA A 387 33.33 -7.39 -8.12
C ALA A 387 32.04 -7.73 -8.87
N SER A 388 31.20 -6.73 -9.22
CA SER A 388 30.00 -6.94 -10.02
C SER A 388 30.26 -7.51 -11.41
N ALA A 389 31.44 -7.28 -11.98
CA ALA A 389 31.84 -7.87 -13.26
C ALA A 389 31.95 -9.39 -13.18
N ASN A 390 32.64 -9.89 -12.15
CA ASN A 390 32.77 -11.32 -11.89
C ASN A 390 31.42 -11.96 -11.63
N LEU A 391 30.54 -11.25 -10.93
CA LEU A 391 29.21 -11.72 -10.60
C LEU A 391 28.32 -11.81 -11.85
N LEU A 392 28.37 -10.82 -12.75
CA LEU A 392 27.64 -10.85 -14.01
C LEU A 392 28.20 -11.90 -14.98
N ALA A 393 29.52 -12.09 -15.05
CA ALA A 393 30.13 -13.18 -15.81
C ALA A 393 29.63 -14.54 -15.31
N ALA A 394 29.66 -14.77 -13.99
CA ALA A 394 29.12 -16.00 -13.40
C ALA A 394 27.62 -16.17 -13.63
N ALA A 395 26.84 -15.07 -13.71
CA ALA A 395 25.43 -15.14 -14.06
C ALA A 395 25.23 -15.58 -15.52
N LEU A 396 26.00 -15.03 -16.46
CA LEU A 396 25.92 -15.39 -17.88
C LEU A 396 26.36 -16.84 -18.15
N ASP A 397 27.30 -17.36 -17.35
CA ASP A 397 27.77 -18.75 -17.43
C ASP A 397 26.86 -19.74 -16.67
N HIS A 398 25.91 -19.26 -15.86
CA HIS A 398 25.07 -20.13 -15.04
C HIS A 398 24.10 -20.96 -15.91
N PRO A 399 23.95 -22.28 -15.70
CA PRO A 399 23.14 -23.15 -16.56
C PRO A 399 21.68 -22.71 -16.73
N GLU A 400 21.07 -22.13 -15.68
CA GLU A 400 19.68 -21.64 -15.70
C GLU A 400 19.52 -20.26 -16.36
N LEU A 401 20.60 -19.49 -16.49
CA LEU A 401 20.58 -18.11 -16.96
C LEU A 401 21.23 -17.91 -18.34
N ARG A 402 22.04 -18.87 -18.79
CA ARG A 402 22.72 -18.83 -20.10
C ARG A 402 21.70 -18.70 -21.24
N GLY A 403 22.10 -18.10 -22.35
CA GLY A 403 21.27 -17.95 -23.55
C GLY A 403 20.35 -16.73 -23.55
N ALA A 404 20.43 -15.87 -22.54
CA ALA A 404 19.81 -14.55 -22.60
C ALA A 404 20.54 -13.65 -23.62
N ARG A 405 19.75 -12.85 -24.33
CA ARG A 405 20.18 -11.90 -25.37
C ARG A 405 20.15 -10.45 -24.91
N ARG A 406 19.45 -10.18 -23.80
CA ARG A 406 19.37 -8.85 -23.19
C ARG A 406 19.48 -8.96 -21.67
N LEU A 407 20.26 -8.07 -21.07
CA LEU A 407 20.28 -7.81 -19.64
C LEU A 407 19.39 -6.60 -19.34
N GLU A 408 18.54 -6.70 -18.32
CA GLU A 408 17.78 -5.57 -17.80
C GLU A 408 17.84 -5.48 -16.27
N ALA A 409 17.66 -4.27 -15.74
CA ALA A 409 17.63 -4.01 -14.30
C ALA A 409 16.86 -2.74 -13.98
N TRP A 410 16.34 -2.64 -12.76
CA TRP A 410 15.94 -1.35 -12.19
C TRP A 410 17.00 -0.95 -11.18
N PHE A 411 17.72 0.14 -11.43
CA PHE A 411 18.64 0.72 -10.44
C PHE A 411 18.70 2.24 -10.66
N PRO A 412 18.35 3.05 -9.65
CA PRO A 412 18.41 4.50 -9.77
C PRO A 412 19.85 4.99 -9.94
N SER A 413 20.00 6.24 -10.38
CA SER A 413 21.31 6.90 -10.50
C SER A 413 21.97 7.24 -9.14
N HIS A 414 21.35 6.84 -8.03
CA HIS A 414 21.89 6.92 -6.68
C HIS A 414 22.09 5.51 -6.10
N PRO A 415 23.20 5.21 -5.40
CA PRO A 415 24.32 6.12 -5.13
C PRO A 415 25.27 6.30 -6.32
N PRO A 416 26.01 7.42 -6.43
CA PRO A 416 26.85 7.72 -7.60
C PRO A 416 27.93 6.68 -7.91
N PHE A 417 28.47 5.99 -6.90
CA PHE A 417 29.45 4.93 -7.15
C PHE A 417 28.82 3.73 -7.88
N TRP A 418 27.56 3.41 -7.56
CA TRP A 418 26.85 2.28 -8.16
C TRP A 418 26.37 2.64 -9.56
N HIS A 419 25.85 3.85 -9.74
CA HIS A 419 25.48 4.37 -11.05
C HIS A 419 26.66 4.32 -12.04
N ARG A 420 27.81 4.88 -11.69
CA ARG A 420 29.02 4.82 -12.52
C ARG A 420 29.46 3.39 -12.80
N ARG A 421 29.27 2.49 -11.82
CA ARG A 421 29.60 1.08 -12.01
C ARG A 421 28.70 0.40 -13.03
N LEU A 422 27.40 0.69 -13.02
CA LEU A 422 26.45 0.15 -13.99
C LEU A 422 26.76 0.63 -15.41
N GLU A 423 27.14 1.90 -15.57
CA GLU A 423 27.59 2.46 -16.86
C GLU A 423 28.85 1.77 -17.37
N GLN A 424 29.83 1.52 -16.50
CA GLN A 424 31.04 0.75 -16.86
C GLN A 424 30.74 -0.70 -17.25
N LEU A 425 29.62 -1.27 -16.78
CA LEU A 425 29.15 -2.59 -17.21
C LEU A 425 28.36 -2.54 -18.52
N GLY A 426 28.17 -1.34 -19.10
CA GLY A 426 27.41 -1.10 -20.32
C GLY A 426 25.89 -1.07 -20.12
N LEU A 427 25.39 -0.92 -18.89
CA LEU A 427 23.96 -0.75 -18.65
C LEU A 427 23.53 0.70 -18.87
N GLU A 428 22.88 0.93 -19.99
CA GLU A 428 22.33 2.22 -20.40
C GLU A 428 20.96 2.45 -19.77
N ILE A 429 20.62 3.70 -19.46
CA ILE A 429 19.25 4.06 -19.08
C ILE A 429 18.42 4.11 -20.36
N ARG A 430 17.32 3.35 -20.40
CA ARG A 430 16.37 3.33 -21.52
C ARG A 430 14.96 3.66 -20.99
N PRO A 431 14.01 4.09 -21.85
CA PRO A 431 12.61 4.24 -21.44
C PRO A 431 12.07 2.93 -20.83
N GLU A 432 11.34 3.04 -19.72
CA GLU A 432 10.72 1.86 -19.08
C GLU A 432 9.55 1.37 -19.95
N PRO A 433 9.49 0.08 -20.33
CA PRO A 433 8.53 -0.40 -21.34
C PRO A 433 7.04 -0.25 -21.01
N GLN A 434 6.68 -0.13 -19.73
CA GLN A 434 5.31 -0.09 -19.24
C GLN A 434 4.94 1.26 -18.60
N ASP A 435 5.83 2.26 -18.72
CA ASP A 435 5.72 3.56 -18.07
C ASP A 435 5.47 3.45 -16.54
N LEU A 436 6.19 2.54 -15.90
CA LEU A 436 6.13 2.32 -14.45
C LEU A 436 6.83 3.45 -13.71
N GLY A 437 6.15 3.93 -12.66
CA GLY A 437 6.67 4.93 -11.74
C GLY A 437 6.54 4.48 -10.29
N LEU A 438 7.50 4.90 -9.47
CA LEU A 438 7.39 4.75 -8.02
C LEU A 438 6.50 5.88 -7.48
N VAL A 439 5.49 5.51 -6.71
CA VAL A 439 4.65 6.44 -5.94
C VAL A 439 4.79 6.14 -4.46
N TYR A 440 4.68 7.17 -3.64
CA TYR A 440 4.76 7.02 -2.19
C TYR A 440 3.79 7.93 -1.44
N LEU A 441 3.44 7.52 -0.22
CA LEU A 441 2.79 8.35 0.79
C LEU A 441 3.68 8.30 2.03
N ALA A 442 4.16 9.43 2.53
CA ALA A 442 5.08 9.45 3.67
C ALA A 442 4.42 10.07 4.91
N ASP A 443 4.56 9.38 6.05
CA ASP A 443 4.06 9.83 7.35
C ASP A 443 5.19 10.38 8.21
N HIS A 444 6.41 9.86 8.04
CA HIS A 444 7.57 10.26 8.81
C HIS A 444 8.33 11.41 8.11
N PRO A 445 8.58 12.57 8.75
CA PRO A 445 9.21 13.74 8.12
C PRO A 445 10.55 13.45 7.46
N ALA A 446 11.43 12.69 8.12
CA ALA A 446 12.73 12.33 7.53
C ALA A 446 12.61 11.41 6.30
N ALA A 447 11.60 10.53 6.27
CA ALA A 447 11.36 9.67 5.11
C ALA A 447 10.78 10.49 3.96
N ALA A 448 9.83 11.38 4.25
CA ALA A 448 9.26 12.31 3.29
C ALA A 448 10.35 13.17 2.62
N ALA A 449 11.24 13.78 3.42
CA ALA A 449 12.35 14.57 2.92
C ALA A 449 13.33 13.75 2.06
N ALA A 450 13.66 12.52 2.46
CA ALA A 450 14.56 11.67 1.68
C ALA A 450 13.93 11.20 0.35
N LEU A 451 12.63 10.91 0.34
CA LEU A 451 11.89 10.53 -0.86
C LEU A 451 11.75 11.69 -1.84
N SER A 452 11.44 12.90 -1.36
CA SER A 452 11.34 14.10 -2.20
C SER A 452 12.67 14.49 -2.84
N GLN A 453 13.79 14.26 -2.12
CA GLN A 453 15.16 14.43 -2.63
C GLN A 453 15.63 13.27 -3.54
N ARG A 454 14.75 12.30 -3.84
CA ARG A 454 15.05 11.13 -4.67
C ARG A 454 16.29 10.34 -4.22
N ARG A 455 16.45 10.15 -2.92
CA ARG A 455 17.60 9.45 -2.31
C ARG A 455 17.45 7.93 -2.26
N LEU A 456 16.26 7.40 -2.53
CA LEU A 456 15.97 5.98 -2.39
C LEU A 456 16.73 5.15 -3.44
N TYR A 457 17.55 4.21 -2.96
CA TYR A 457 18.01 3.08 -3.74
C TYR A 457 16.95 1.99 -3.75
N TYR A 458 16.36 1.79 -4.93
CA TYR A 458 15.41 0.71 -5.19
C TYR A 458 15.95 -0.23 -6.28
N ALA A 459 15.41 -1.45 -6.31
CA ALA A 459 15.64 -2.42 -7.36
C ALA A 459 14.32 -3.10 -7.79
N LYS A 460 14.34 -3.86 -8.89
CA LYS A 460 13.13 -4.54 -9.40
C LYS A 460 12.56 -5.52 -8.37
N GLY A 461 13.44 -6.17 -7.60
CA GLY A 461 13.10 -7.08 -6.51
C GLY A 461 12.38 -6.42 -5.32
N ASP A 462 12.45 -5.08 -5.20
CA ASP A 462 11.69 -4.33 -4.20
C ASP A 462 10.21 -4.18 -4.59
N GLY A 463 9.84 -4.52 -5.83
CA GLY A 463 8.48 -4.57 -6.34
C GLY A 463 7.95 -6.00 -6.53
N ASP A 464 6.67 -6.12 -6.89
CA ASP A 464 5.98 -7.40 -7.17
C ASP A 464 6.20 -7.94 -8.60
N LEU A 465 7.07 -7.28 -9.38
CA LEU A 465 7.25 -7.52 -10.82
C LEU A 465 8.55 -8.26 -11.17
N PHE A 466 9.32 -8.70 -10.16
CA PHE A 466 10.61 -9.36 -10.35
C PHE A 466 10.55 -10.88 -10.34
#